data_AF-A0A429I8I9-F1
#
_entry.id   AF-A0A429I8I9-F1
#
_cell.length_a   1.000
_cell.length_b   1.000
_cell.length_c   1.000
_cell.angle_alpha   90.00
_cell.angle_beta   90.00
_cell.angle_gamma   90.00
#
_symmetry.space_group_name_H-M   'P 1'
#
loop_
_entity.id
_entity.type
_entity.pdbx_description
1 polymer ?
#
loop_
_entity_poly.entity_id
_entity_poly.type
_entity_poly.pdbx_seq_one_letter_code
_entity_poly.pdbx_strand_id
1 'polypeptide(L)'
;MVDYLTAGGSNSGQFQGLQIANGARSATWSNKKYENAEAWEFADAIPSWGPVLADTAGRVTNEYLNFFTSIDIPPADPVARRHADALAIQLVNKNAQIAGLRSQLPSDWNRFNNSQQSLPSQHRMSYQTWLAQVGGVKLAVAEADYRTLASDWGYWSNLAGGGNQAISVAQQEYNNPGYQLQVTYSSGVQLPKRVWHLTPRLADFVGQTKKGQGTRLSITMNSSTRKNDTTQSSWGSGGFLLFFICLGAGGNGKRIDVDTSSADFSMTFDAPAFTGIRITPGPWFNRSVLTQYRNGPFISTSPYGNGKASFFDSQGSFSLMKETVYVAYQPTIRARIDKSAHQQMQESWNRGSGLSIGPFSFGGQSSTGSTNRDTFESSKDEITLVSKSPDPQIIAVQNSIMP
;
A
#
# COMPACT_ATOMS: atom_id res chain seq x y z
N MET A 1 14.90 -19.47 7.60
CA MET A 1 14.51 -18.40 6.64
C MET A 1 13.70 -18.94 5.44
N VAL A 2 13.71 -20.25 5.17
CA VAL A 2 12.73 -20.91 4.26
C VAL A 2 11.49 -21.42 5.03
N ASP A 3 11.58 -21.56 6.36
CA ASP A 3 10.45 -21.91 7.24
C ASP A 3 9.28 -20.92 7.22
N TYR A 4 9.46 -19.71 6.70
CA TYR A 4 8.41 -18.69 6.58
C TYR A 4 7.33 -19.04 5.53
N LEU A 5 7.57 -20.03 4.68
CA LEU A 5 6.68 -20.41 3.57
C LEU A 5 6.17 -21.86 3.65
N THR A 6 6.63 -22.64 4.64
CA THR A 6 6.34 -24.08 4.75
C THR A 6 5.74 -24.49 6.11
N ALA A 7 5.66 -23.57 7.08
CA ALA A 7 5.12 -23.87 8.41
C ALA A 7 3.59 -23.95 8.39
N GLY A 8 3.06 -25.13 8.07
CA GLY A 8 1.70 -25.53 8.41
C GLY A 8 1.57 -25.65 9.93
N GLY A 9 0.87 -24.70 10.54
CA GLY A 9 0.65 -24.65 11.97
C GLY A 9 -0.39 -23.61 12.30
N SER A 10 -1.51 -24.08 12.85
CA SER A 10 -2.62 -23.28 13.31
C SER A 10 -2.18 -22.25 14.37
N ASN A 11 -2.60 -21.00 14.17
CA ASN A 11 -2.62 -19.95 15.18
C ASN A 11 -1.27 -19.47 15.73
N SER A 12 -0.30 -19.28 14.85
CA SER A 12 0.87 -18.49 15.22
C SER A 12 0.53 -17.01 15.02
N GLY A 13 0.54 -16.21 16.09
CA GLY A 13 0.43 -14.75 16.02
C GLY A 13 1.45 -14.10 15.05
N GLN A 14 2.42 -14.88 14.57
CA GLN A 14 3.39 -14.53 13.53
C GLN A 14 2.79 -14.19 12.16
N PHE A 15 1.55 -14.62 11.84
CA PHE A 15 0.88 -14.30 10.57
C PHE A 15 -0.24 -13.25 10.72
N GLN A 16 -0.41 -12.69 11.92
CA GLN A 16 -1.44 -11.68 12.15
C GLN A 16 -1.09 -10.40 11.37
N GLY A 17 -2.03 -9.88 10.57
CA GLY A 17 -1.83 -8.69 9.74
C GLY A 17 -1.16 -8.95 8.38
N LEU A 18 -0.85 -10.21 8.03
CA LEU A 18 -0.29 -10.57 6.73
C LEU A 18 -1.36 -10.57 5.64
N GLN A 19 -1.08 -9.89 4.54
CA GLN A 19 -1.98 -9.74 3.40
C GLN A 19 -1.28 -10.15 2.11
N ILE A 20 -1.93 -10.99 1.31
CA ILE A 20 -1.39 -11.42 0.03
C ILE A 20 -1.79 -10.41 -1.05
N ALA A 21 -0.87 -10.06 -1.94
CA ALA A 21 -1.23 -9.27 -3.10
C ALA A 21 -2.17 -10.07 -4.00
N ASN A 22 -3.26 -9.46 -4.48
CA ASN A 22 -4.13 -10.11 -5.46
C ASN A 22 -3.91 -9.46 -6.84
N GLY A 23 -3.62 -10.30 -7.83
CA GLY A 23 -3.42 -9.88 -9.21
C GLY A 23 -2.13 -9.09 -9.44
N ALA A 24 -2.11 -8.30 -10.52
CA ALA A 24 -0.93 -7.58 -10.98
C ALA A 24 -0.58 -6.37 -10.12
N ARG A 25 0.10 -6.60 -8.99
CA ARG A 25 0.70 -5.53 -8.18
C ARG A 25 2.22 -5.55 -8.32
N SER A 26 2.75 -4.59 -9.08
CA SER A 26 4.18 -4.36 -9.17
C SER A 26 4.64 -3.29 -8.17
N ALA A 27 5.83 -3.48 -7.63
CA ALA A 27 6.54 -2.45 -6.88
C ALA A 27 7.21 -1.50 -7.87
N THR A 28 6.59 -0.34 -8.11
CA THR A 28 7.02 0.59 -9.17
C THR A 28 8.07 1.60 -8.73
N TRP A 29 8.32 1.72 -7.41
CA TRP A 29 9.19 2.73 -6.81
C TRP A 29 10.70 2.45 -6.96
N SER A 30 11.08 1.84 -8.08
CA SER A 30 12.48 1.52 -8.44
C SER A 30 13.11 2.63 -9.29
N ASN A 31 12.31 3.53 -9.85
CA ASN A 31 12.77 4.67 -10.63
C ASN A 31 13.34 5.76 -9.71
N LYS A 32 14.67 5.93 -9.70
CA LYS A 32 15.38 6.90 -8.86
C LYS A 32 14.83 8.34 -8.92
N LYS A 33 14.19 8.74 -10.01
CA LYS A 33 13.63 10.09 -10.15
C LYS A 33 12.38 10.31 -9.29
N TYR A 34 11.56 9.27 -9.13
CA TYR A 34 10.24 9.35 -8.46
C TYR A 34 10.10 8.37 -7.29
N GLU A 35 11.15 7.59 -6.98
CA GLU A 35 11.16 6.53 -5.97
C GLU A 35 10.64 7.01 -4.62
N ASN A 36 11.02 8.22 -4.19
CA ASN A 36 10.62 8.74 -2.89
C ASN A 36 9.12 9.06 -2.84
N ALA A 37 8.54 9.56 -3.93
CA ALA A 37 7.12 9.86 -3.99
C ALA A 37 6.30 8.57 -4.03
N GLU A 38 6.68 7.61 -4.88
CA GLU A 38 5.96 6.35 -5.02
C GLU A 38 6.11 5.46 -3.77
N ALA A 39 7.30 5.41 -3.16
CA ALA A 39 7.54 4.72 -1.90
C ALA A 39 6.72 5.35 -0.76
N TRP A 40 6.63 6.69 -0.73
CA TRP A 40 5.81 7.40 0.25
C TRP A 40 4.32 7.06 0.09
N GLU A 41 3.78 7.13 -1.13
CA GLU A 41 2.37 6.80 -1.37
C GLU A 41 2.03 5.36 -0.99
N PHE A 42 2.94 4.41 -1.27
CA PHE A 42 2.75 3.02 -0.88
C PHE A 42 2.78 2.84 0.65
N ALA A 43 3.80 3.40 1.31
CA ALA A 43 4.01 3.25 2.75
C ALA A 43 2.94 3.97 3.59
N ASP A 44 2.51 5.16 3.16
CA ASP A 44 1.56 5.98 3.90
C ASP A 44 0.10 5.51 3.73
N ALA A 45 -0.20 4.68 2.73
CA ALA A 45 -1.55 4.14 2.54
C ALA A 45 -1.93 3.12 3.63
N ILE A 46 -3.14 3.25 4.18
CA ILE A 46 -3.68 2.33 5.19
C ILE A 46 -4.37 1.16 4.49
N PRO A 47 -3.94 -0.10 4.70
CA PRO A 47 -4.63 -1.26 4.16
C PRO A 47 -6.01 -1.46 4.79
N SER A 48 -6.96 -1.99 4.01
CA SER A 48 -8.23 -2.47 4.54
C SER A 48 -8.04 -3.81 5.23
N TRP A 49 -8.82 -4.12 6.27
CA TRP A 49 -8.83 -5.45 6.86
C TRP A 49 -9.23 -6.54 5.87
N GLY A 50 -8.53 -7.67 5.94
CA GLY A 50 -8.81 -8.85 5.13
C GLY A 50 -7.54 -9.59 4.73
N PRO A 51 -7.67 -10.76 4.08
CA PRO A 51 -6.54 -11.61 3.67
C PRO A 51 -5.84 -11.09 2.40
N VAL A 52 -6.49 -10.21 1.64
CA VAL A 52 -5.99 -9.65 0.39
C VAL A 52 -5.57 -8.20 0.60
N LEU A 53 -4.41 -7.83 0.06
CA LEU A 53 -3.93 -6.47 0.07
C LEU A 53 -4.86 -5.57 -0.77
N ALA A 54 -5.59 -4.72 -0.09
CA ALA A 54 -6.32 -3.59 -0.65
C ALA A 54 -6.07 -2.38 0.25
N ASP A 55 -6.01 -1.20 -0.36
CA ASP A 55 -5.76 0.05 0.36
C ASP A 55 -7.10 0.77 0.56
N THR A 56 -7.29 1.33 1.76
CA THR A 56 -8.35 2.31 2.01
C THR A 56 -7.99 3.65 1.38
N ALA A 57 -8.92 4.61 1.40
CA ALA A 57 -8.61 5.99 1.08
C ALA A 57 -7.75 6.69 2.17
N GLY A 58 -7.56 6.05 3.33
CA GLY A 58 -6.86 6.60 4.48
C GLY A 58 -5.34 6.68 4.30
N ARG A 59 -4.73 7.51 5.15
CA ARG A 59 -3.28 7.76 5.18
C ARG A 59 -2.79 7.77 6.62
N VAL A 60 -1.73 7.01 6.92
CA VAL A 60 -1.13 6.90 8.26
C VAL A 60 -0.76 8.29 8.79
N THR A 61 -0.14 9.12 7.96
CA THR A 61 0.18 10.51 8.30
C THR A 61 -1.04 11.32 8.74
N ASN A 62 -2.19 11.14 8.11
CA ASN A 62 -3.41 11.90 8.43
C ASN A 62 -4.08 11.33 9.67
N GLU A 63 -4.19 10.01 9.76
CA GLU A 63 -4.89 9.34 10.85
C GLU A 63 -4.13 9.41 12.17
N TYR A 64 -2.79 9.40 12.12
CA TYR A 64 -1.98 9.68 13.30
C TYR A 64 -2.24 11.07 13.87
N LEU A 65 -2.35 12.08 13.00
CA LEU A 65 -2.71 13.44 13.43
C LEU A 65 -4.13 13.53 13.96
N ASN A 66 -5.11 12.94 13.27
CA ASN A 66 -6.49 12.87 13.74
C ASN A 66 -6.55 12.23 15.14
N PHE A 67 -5.78 11.16 15.36
CA PHE A 67 -5.71 10.48 16.65
C PHE A 67 -5.22 11.40 17.75
N PHE A 68 -4.00 11.93 17.66
CA PHE A 68 -3.44 12.68 18.79
C PHE A 68 -4.10 14.04 19.00
N THR A 69 -4.69 14.64 17.97
CA THR A 69 -5.50 15.87 18.09
C THR A 69 -6.88 15.63 18.70
N SER A 70 -7.40 14.40 18.65
CA SER A 70 -8.68 14.04 19.27
C SER A 70 -8.59 13.75 20.77
N ILE A 71 -7.40 13.68 21.36
CA ILE A 71 -7.21 13.36 22.77
C ILE A 71 -7.65 14.56 23.63
N ASP A 72 -8.49 14.29 24.63
CA ASP A 72 -8.96 15.29 25.57
C ASP A 72 -7.96 15.48 26.71
N ILE A 73 -7.00 16.37 26.50
CA ILE A 73 -6.05 16.76 27.53
C ILE A 73 -6.66 17.94 28.29
N PRO A 74 -6.93 17.81 29.61
CA PRO A 74 -7.37 18.92 30.43
C PRO A 74 -6.33 20.03 30.37
N PRO A 75 -6.71 21.26 30.04
CA PRO A 75 -5.73 22.30 29.84
C PRO A 75 -5.16 22.83 31.16
N ALA A 76 -3.86 23.13 31.17
CA ALA A 76 -3.22 23.95 32.19
C ALA A 76 -3.65 25.43 32.09
N ASP A 77 -4.04 25.90 30.90
CA ASP A 77 -4.59 27.24 30.64
C ASP A 77 -5.92 27.15 29.84
N PRO A 78 -7.07 27.46 30.47
CA PRO A 78 -8.39 27.44 29.82
C PRO A 78 -8.53 28.37 28.59
N VAL A 79 -7.76 29.46 28.52
CA VAL A 79 -7.78 30.39 27.38
C VAL A 79 -7.03 29.77 26.20
N ALA A 80 -5.84 29.23 26.46
CA ALA A 80 -5.08 28.52 25.44
C ALA A 80 -5.83 27.30 24.89
N ARG A 81 -6.62 26.60 25.74
CA ARG A 81 -7.49 25.50 25.29
C ARG A 81 -8.55 25.95 24.30
N ARG A 82 -9.25 27.05 24.57
CA ARG A 82 -10.28 27.57 23.67
C ARG A 82 -9.69 27.94 22.31
N HIS A 83 -8.48 28.49 22.29
CA HIS A 83 -7.75 28.75 21.05
C HIS A 83 -7.36 27.45 20.33
N ALA A 84 -6.82 26.46 21.06
CA ALA A 84 -6.48 25.16 20.50
C ALA A 84 -7.71 24.43 19.92
N ASP A 85 -8.85 24.43 20.62
CA ASP A 85 -10.08 23.76 20.18
C ASP A 85 -10.66 24.43 18.91
N ALA A 86 -10.67 25.76 18.87
CA ALA A 86 -11.10 26.50 17.69
C ALA A 86 -10.21 26.24 16.47
N LEU A 87 -8.89 26.12 16.67
CA LEU A 87 -7.93 25.78 15.61
C LEU A 87 -8.02 24.30 15.21
N ALA A 88 -8.33 23.39 16.13
CA ALA A 88 -8.54 21.97 15.83
C ALA A 88 -9.73 21.75 14.88
N ILE A 89 -10.83 22.47 15.09
CA ILE A 89 -11.98 22.45 14.16
C ILE A 89 -11.56 22.94 12.77
N GLN A 90 -10.77 24.00 12.69
CA GLN A 90 -10.25 24.51 11.43
C GLN A 90 -9.31 23.52 10.74
N LEU A 91 -8.48 22.80 11.51
CA LEU A 91 -7.60 21.75 11.00
C LEU A 91 -8.40 20.59 10.41
N VAL A 92 -9.43 20.08 11.10
CA VAL A 92 -10.29 19.01 10.57
C VAL A 92 -10.95 19.44 9.26
N ASN A 93 -11.49 20.67 9.21
CA ASN A 93 -12.12 21.21 8.01
C ASN A 93 -11.11 21.37 6.86
N LYS A 94 -9.91 21.88 7.13
CA LYS A 94 -8.84 22.00 6.12
C LYS A 94 -8.32 20.64 5.65
N ASN A 95 -8.24 19.65 6.52
CA ASN A 95 -7.88 18.28 6.14
C ASN A 95 -8.96 17.65 5.25
N ALA A 96 -10.24 17.83 5.58
CA ALA A 96 -11.36 17.41 4.74
C ALA A 96 -11.35 18.13 3.38
N GLN A 97 -11.00 19.42 3.34
CA GLN A 97 -10.82 20.17 2.11
C GLN A 97 -9.68 19.59 1.26
N ILE A 98 -8.53 19.27 1.85
CA ILE A 98 -7.39 18.63 1.16
C ILE A 98 -7.81 17.28 0.58
N ALA A 99 -8.52 16.45 1.36
CA ALA A 99 -9.03 15.16 0.90
C ALA A 99 -10.02 15.32 -0.27
N GLY A 100 -10.92 16.30 -0.20
CA GLY A 100 -11.86 16.64 -1.27
C GLY A 100 -11.16 17.15 -2.54
N LEU A 101 -10.15 18.00 -2.40
CA LEU A 101 -9.33 18.45 -3.53
C LEU A 101 -8.64 17.26 -4.21
N ARG A 102 -8.06 16.35 -3.42
CA ARG A 102 -7.43 15.13 -3.95
C ARG A 102 -8.42 14.23 -4.67
N SER A 103 -9.63 14.04 -4.16
CA SER A 103 -10.65 13.21 -4.80
C SER A 103 -11.22 13.83 -6.08
N GLN A 104 -11.17 15.16 -6.21
CA GLN A 104 -11.61 15.90 -7.40
C GLN A 104 -10.54 15.96 -8.50
N LEU A 105 -9.26 15.79 -8.18
CA LEU A 105 -8.16 15.85 -9.17
C LEU A 105 -8.39 14.95 -10.41
N PRO A 106 -8.84 13.69 -10.28
CA PRO A 106 -9.13 12.86 -11.46
C PRO A 106 -10.27 13.40 -12.31
N SER A 107 -11.35 13.91 -11.71
CA SER A 107 -12.49 14.47 -12.45
C SER A 107 -12.14 15.79 -13.14
N ASP A 108 -11.35 16.64 -12.47
CA ASP A 108 -10.89 17.91 -13.02
C ASP A 108 -9.94 17.67 -14.20
N TRP A 109 -9.04 16.70 -14.06
CA TRP A 109 -8.21 16.25 -15.17
C TRP A 109 -9.04 15.73 -16.33
N ASN A 110 -10.00 14.82 -16.09
CA ASN A 110 -10.82 14.26 -17.16
C ASN A 110 -11.57 15.36 -17.92
N ARG A 111 -12.13 16.35 -17.20
CA ARG A 111 -12.80 17.50 -17.82
C ARG A 111 -11.83 18.33 -18.67
N PHE A 112 -10.66 18.67 -18.13
CA PHE A 112 -9.65 19.41 -18.87
C PHE A 112 -9.15 18.63 -20.09
N ASN A 113 -8.87 17.34 -19.91
CA ASN A 113 -8.38 16.46 -20.96
C ASN A 113 -9.39 16.28 -22.09
N ASN A 114 -10.69 16.27 -21.79
CA ASN A 114 -11.75 16.25 -22.79
C ASN A 114 -11.81 17.58 -23.56
N SER A 115 -11.61 18.71 -22.89
CA SER A 115 -11.66 20.04 -23.53
C SER A 115 -10.55 20.28 -24.56
N GLN A 116 -9.42 19.56 -24.45
CA GLN A 116 -8.30 19.65 -25.38
C GLN A 116 -8.30 18.57 -26.49
N GLN A 117 -9.35 17.74 -26.60
CA GLN A 117 -9.42 16.68 -27.62
C GLN A 117 -9.49 17.22 -29.06
N SER A 118 -9.91 18.47 -29.25
CA SER A 118 -9.89 19.13 -30.57
C SER A 118 -8.49 19.56 -31.00
N LEU A 119 -7.52 19.61 -30.09
CA LEU A 119 -6.15 20.00 -30.40
C LEU A 119 -5.35 18.81 -30.97
N PRO A 120 -4.37 19.05 -31.88
CA PRO A 120 -3.40 18.04 -32.27
C PRO A 120 -2.63 17.51 -31.05
N SER A 121 -2.26 16.23 -31.07
CA SER A 121 -1.65 15.54 -29.91
C SER A 121 -0.41 16.26 -29.35
N GLN A 122 0.42 16.87 -30.20
CA GLN A 122 1.60 17.64 -29.76
C GLN A 122 1.28 18.93 -28.99
N HIS A 123 0.05 19.45 -29.10
CA HIS A 123 -0.39 20.67 -28.41
C HIS A 123 -1.23 20.37 -27.17
N ARG A 124 -1.46 19.09 -26.85
CA ARG A 124 -2.20 18.67 -25.66
C ARG A 124 -1.29 18.72 -24.45
N MET A 125 -1.76 19.37 -23.40
CA MET A 125 -1.11 19.38 -22.10
C MET A 125 -1.31 18.03 -21.42
N SER A 126 -0.22 17.41 -20.98
CA SER A 126 -0.25 16.15 -20.25
C SER A 126 -0.88 16.31 -18.86
N TYR A 127 -1.36 15.20 -18.26
CA TYR A 127 -1.83 15.21 -16.87
C TYR A 127 -0.76 15.75 -15.93
N GLN A 128 0.49 15.39 -16.18
CA GLN A 128 1.65 15.80 -15.41
C GLN A 128 1.82 17.33 -15.43
N THR A 129 1.78 17.95 -16.61
CA THR A 129 1.89 19.40 -16.78
C THR A 129 0.68 20.12 -16.18
N TRP A 130 -0.53 19.60 -16.40
CA TRP A 130 -1.76 20.17 -15.85
C TRP A 130 -1.78 20.10 -14.31
N LEU A 131 -1.36 18.97 -13.74
CA LEU A 131 -1.26 18.82 -12.29
C LEU A 131 -0.20 19.78 -11.72
N ALA A 132 0.93 19.99 -12.41
CA ALA A 132 1.95 20.92 -11.94
C ALA A 132 1.52 22.39 -11.96
N GLN A 133 0.73 22.80 -12.96
CA GLN A 133 0.39 24.20 -13.18
C GLN A 133 -0.99 24.59 -12.63
N VAL A 134 -1.89 23.61 -12.48
CA VAL A 134 -3.31 23.86 -12.18
C VAL A 134 -3.76 23.07 -10.96
N GLY A 135 -3.80 21.74 -11.05
CA GLY A 135 -4.41 20.90 -10.00
C GLY A 135 -3.61 20.87 -8.69
N GLY A 136 -2.29 20.74 -8.80
CA GLY A 136 -1.35 20.62 -7.69
C GLY A 136 -1.08 21.93 -6.96
N VAL A 137 -1.27 23.08 -7.63
CA VAL A 137 -1.10 24.41 -7.00
C VAL A 137 -2.16 24.64 -5.91
N LYS A 138 -3.43 24.35 -6.21
CA LYS A 138 -4.52 24.47 -5.23
C LYS A 138 -4.31 23.55 -4.03
N LEU A 139 -3.86 22.32 -4.30
CA LEU A 139 -3.53 21.36 -3.26
C LEU A 139 -2.35 21.85 -2.41
N ALA A 140 -1.29 22.37 -3.03
CA ALA A 140 -0.11 22.88 -2.34
C ALA A 140 -0.45 24.09 -1.44
N VAL A 141 -1.32 25.00 -1.89
CA VAL A 141 -1.81 26.11 -1.07
C VAL A 141 -2.62 25.61 0.11
N ALA A 142 -3.56 24.67 -0.11
CA ALA A 142 -4.34 24.09 0.99
C ALA A 142 -3.44 23.35 2.00
N GLU A 143 -2.42 22.62 1.53
CA GLU A 143 -1.43 21.96 2.36
C GLU A 143 -0.53 22.97 3.11
N ALA A 144 -0.25 24.14 2.54
CA ALA A 144 0.50 25.21 3.21
C ALA A 144 -0.33 25.91 4.31
N ASP A 145 -1.57 26.29 4.01
CA ASP A 145 -2.53 26.83 4.99
C ASP A 145 -2.68 25.88 6.19
N TYR A 146 -2.80 24.59 5.89
CA TYR A 146 -2.90 23.55 6.89
C TYR A 146 -1.68 23.51 7.81
N ARG A 147 -0.48 23.66 7.27
CA ARG A 147 0.75 23.70 8.08
C ARG A 147 0.81 24.93 8.97
N THR A 148 0.41 26.09 8.46
CA THR A 148 0.35 27.32 9.26
C THR A 148 -0.63 27.13 10.43
N LEU A 149 -1.84 26.65 10.14
CA LEU A 149 -2.84 26.34 11.17
C LEU A 149 -2.35 25.26 12.14
N ALA A 150 -1.62 24.25 11.66
CA ALA A 150 -1.07 23.19 12.49
C ALA A 150 0.05 23.70 13.39
N SER A 151 0.81 24.70 12.94
CA SER A 151 1.84 25.39 13.73
C SER A 151 1.22 26.29 14.81
N ASP A 152 0.17 27.04 14.48
CA ASP A 152 -0.55 27.89 15.44
C ASP A 152 -1.27 27.02 16.47
N TRP A 153 -1.93 25.95 16.01
CA TRP A 153 -2.48 24.94 16.88
C TRP A 153 -1.37 24.27 17.72
N GLY A 154 -0.20 24.04 17.13
CA GLY A 154 1.11 23.78 17.76
C GLY A 154 1.32 24.53 19.07
N TYR A 155 1.46 25.84 18.90
CA TYR A 155 1.73 26.79 19.95
C TYR A 155 0.63 26.80 21.02
N TRP A 156 -0.63 26.92 20.61
CA TRP A 156 -1.76 27.01 21.54
C TRP A 156 -2.05 25.69 22.26
N SER A 157 -1.86 24.54 21.59
CA SER A 157 -1.96 23.21 22.21
C SER A 157 -0.85 22.98 23.22
N ASN A 158 0.36 23.48 23.00
CA ASN A 158 1.45 23.39 23.98
C ASN A 158 1.19 24.28 25.21
N LEU A 159 0.67 25.49 25.00
CA LEU A 159 0.26 26.38 26.10
C LEU A 159 -0.97 25.83 26.85
N ALA A 160 -1.95 25.27 26.13
CA ALA A 160 -3.09 24.59 26.70
C ALA A 160 -2.66 23.33 27.44
N GLY A 161 -1.75 22.56 26.86
CA GLY A 161 -1.29 21.24 27.30
C GLY A 161 -0.10 21.28 28.25
N GLY A 162 0.10 22.36 29.01
CA GLY A 162 1.15 22.54 30.02
C GLY A 162 1.22 21.47 31.14
N GLY A 163 0.60 20.30 30.97
CA GLY A 163 0.76 19.12 31.81
C GLY A 163 1.00 17.78 31.07
N ASN A 164 0.97 17.71 29.72
CA ASN A 164 1.10 16.42 29.01
C ASN A 164 2.23 16.41 27.96
N GLN A 165 3.43 16.07 28.46
CA GLN A 165 4.67 16.04 27.67
C GLN A 165 4.59 15.12 26.44
N ALA A 166 3.88 14.00 26.50
CA ALA A 166 3.84 13.01 25.42
C ALA A 166 3.16 13.57 24.15
N ILE A 167 2.05 14.30 24.30
CA ILE A 167 1.33 14.87 23.15
C ILE A 167 2.05 16.08 22.58
N SER A 168 2.63 16.92 23.45
CA SER A 168 3.46 18.05 23.01
C SER A 168 4.64 17.59 22.16
N VAL A 169 5.36 16.54 22.58
CA VAL A 169 6.46 15.95 21.82
C VAL A 169 5.98 15.38 20.49
N ALA A 170 4.91 14.57 20.49
CA ALA A 170 4.37 14.00 19.26
C ALA A 170 3.94 15.07 18.24
N GLN A 171 3.39 16.19 18.72
CA GLN A 171 2.99 17.32 17.89
C GLN A 171 4.20 18.07 17.31
N GLN A 172 5.25 18.27 18.09
CA GLN A 172 6.51 18.86 17.64
C GLN A 172 7.18 17.97 16.58
N GLU A 173 7.29 16.67 16.86
CA GLU A 173 7.83 15.67 15.94
C GLU A 173 7.03 15.63 14.63
N TYR A 174 5.70 15.57 14.71
CA TYR A 174 4.82 15.52 13.54
C TYR A 174 4.98 16.74 12.62
N ASN A 175 5.23 17.92 13.17
CA ASN A 175 5.36 19.17 12.42
C ASN A 175 6.81 19.55 12.07
N ASN A 176 7.80 18.80 12.53
CA ASN A 176 9.21 19.13 12.33
C ASN A 176 9.59 19.10 10.83
N PRO A 177 10.04 20.23 10.25
CA PRO A 177 10.49 20.28 8.85
C PRO A 177 11.66 19.34 8.55
N GLY A 178 12.52 19.05 9.53
CA GLY A 178 13.64 18.12 9.42
C GLY A 178 13.22 16.65 9.27
N TYR A 179 11.96 16.32 9.55
CA TYR A 179 11.40 14.97 9.35
C TYR A 179 10.58 14.88 8.06
N GLN A 180 10.72 15.86 7.17
CA GLN A 180 10.11 15.89 5.85
C GLN A 180 11.18 15.81 4.76
N LEU A 181 10.83 15.13 3.68
CA LEU A 181 11.64 15.04 2.46
C LEU A 181 10.86 15.69 1.32
N GLN A 182 11.54 16.49 0.50
CA GLN A 182 10.97 16.94 -0.78
C GLN A 182 10.86 15.74 -1.72
N VAL A 183 9.63 15.35 -2.06
CA VAL A 183 9.38 14.26 -3.01
C VAL A 183 8.94 14.84 -4.34
N THR A 184 9.55 14.34 -5.41
CA THR A 184 9.22 14.71 -6.79
C THR A 184 8.27 13.67 -7.34
N TYR A 185 7.06 14.11 -7.68
CA TYR A 185 6.07 13.28 -8.35
C TYR A 185 6.39 13.16 -9.84
N SER A 186 5.81 12.15 -10.51
CA SER A 186 5.94 11.99 -11.96
C SER A 186 5.46 13.21 -12.75
N SER A 187 4.60 14.04 -12.15
CA SER A 187 4.17 15.34 -12.66
C SER A 187 5.24 16.44 -12.67
N GLY A 188 6.39 16.23 -12.03
CA GLY A 188 7.38 17.26 -11.77
C GLY A 188 7.06 18.14 -10.55
N VAL A 189 5.89 17.97 -9.93
CA VAL A 189 5.53 18.63 -8.67
C VAL A 189 6.45 18.14 -7.55
N GLN A 190 6.95 19.08 -6.76
CA GLN A 190 7.68 18.81 -5.54
C GLN A 190 6.83 19.20 -4.34
N LEU A 191 6.60 18.25 -3.43
CA LEU A 191 5.92 18.51 -2.16
C LEU A 191 6.76 17.92 -1.04
N PRO A 192 6.90 18.60 0.11
CA PRO A 192 7.55 17.99 1.24
C PRO A 192 6.54 17.06 1.92
N LYS A 193 6.98 15.81 2.12
CA LYS A 193 6.21 14.74 2.73
C LYS A 193 7.00 14.14 3.90
N ARG A 194 6.29 13.64 4.91
CA ARG A 194 6.89 13.04 6.10
C ARG A 194 7.67 11.78 5.73
N VAL A 195 8.88 11.66 6.25
CA VAL A 195 9.81 10.63 5.78
C VAL A 195 9.37 9.22 6.20
N TRP A 196 9.41 8.29 5.26
CA TRP A 196 9.31 6.85 5.49
C TRP A 196 10.64 6.21 5.11
N HIS A 197 11.09 5.24 5.91
CA HIS A 197 12.29 4.47 5.64
C HIS A 197 11.90 3.09 5.11
N LEU A 198 12.30 2.81 3.87
CA LEU A 198 12.13 1.52 3.20
C LEU A 198 13.50 0.87 3.04
N THR A 199 13.73 -0.24 3.75
CA THR A 199 15.04 -0.90 3.82
C THR A 199 14.93 -2.40 3.50
N PRO A 200 15.68 -2.91 2.50
CA PRO A 200 16.52 -2.15 1.55
C PRO A 200 15.67 -1.27 0.62
N ARG A 201 16.29 -0.27 -0.03
CA ARG A 201 15.58 0.49 -1.07
C ARG A 201 15.33 -0.41 -2.27
N LEU A 202 14.15 -0.28 -2.89
CA LEU A 202 13.76 -1.11 -4.03
C LEU A 202 14.73 -0.96 -5.22
N ALA A 203 15.15 0.27 -5.51
CA ALA A 203 16.13 0.55 -6.58
C ALA A 203 17.46 -0.18 -6.35
N ASP A 204 17.92 -0.27 -5.10
CA ASP A 204 19.13 -0.98 -4.74
C ASP A 204 18.96 -2.50 -4.87
N PHE A 205 17.83 -3.05 -4.40
CA PHE A 205 17.47 -4.45 -4.59
C PHE A 205 17.43 -4.84 -6.08
N VAL A 206 16.76 -4.05 -6.92
CA VAL A 206 16.71 -4.28 -8.37
C VAL A 206 18.11 -4.17 -8.99
N GLY A 207 18.89 -3.18 -8.58
CA GLY A 207 20.27 -2.98 -9.04
C GLY A 207 21.20 -4.15 -8.69
N GLN A 208 21.09 -4.71 -7.48
CA GLN A 208 21.84 -5.88 -7.04
C GLN A 208 21.39 -7.14 -7.78
N THR A 209 20.08 -7.33 -7.96
CA THR A 209 19.52 -8.47 -8.67
C THR A 209 20.00 -8.55 -10.12
N LYS A 210 20.04 -7.41 -10.83
CA LYS A 210 20.59 -7.32 -12.19
C LYS A 210 22.08 -7.69 -12.29
N LYS A 211 22.82 -7.64 -11.18
CA LYS A 211 24.22 -8.08 -11.07
C LYS A 211 24.34 -9.56 -10.67
N GLY A 212 23.23 -10.30 -10.59
CA GLY A 212 23.20 -11.70 -10.15
C GLY A 212 23.30 -11.88 -8.63
N GLN A 213 23.06 -10.82 -7.85
CA GLN A 213 23.10 -10.86 -6.38
C GLN A 213 21.67 -10.90 -5.81
N GLY A 214 21.43 -11.72 -4.81
CA GLY A 214 20.15 -11.79 -4.13
C GLY A 214 19.83 -13.19 -3.60
N THR A 215 18.69 -13.30 -2.91
CA THR A 215 18.21 -14.58 -2.39
C THR A 215 17.22 -15.17 -3.37
N ARG A 216 17.58 -16.28 -4.01
CA ARG A 216 16.64 -17.04 -4.85
C ARG A 216 15.49 -17.58 -4.00
N LEU A 217 14.29 -17.53 -4.54
CA LEU A 217 13.12 -18.19 -3.96
C LEU A 217 12.67 -19.30 -4.92
N SER A 218 12.41 -20.50 -4.39
CA SER A 218 11.82 -21.62 -5.12
C SER A 218 10.81 -22.30 -4.21
N ILE A 219 9.57 -22.39 -4.64
CA ILE A 219 8.47 -23.03 -3.91
C ILE A 219 7.83 -24.05 -4.84
N THR A 220 7.87 -25.33 -4.48
CA THR A 220 7.25 -26.40 -5.26
C THR A 220 6.09 -27.01 -4.49
N MET A 221 5.00 -27.25 -5.19
CA MET A 221 3.79 -27.91 -4.69
C MET A 221 3.37 -29.00 -5.67
N ASN A 222 2.77 -30.05 -5.12
CA ASN A 222 2.24 -31.16 -5.88
C ASN A 222 1.05 -31.78 -5.13
N SER A 223 0.48 -32.83 -5.71
CA SER A 223 -0.63 -33.61 -5.13
C SER A 223 -0.36 -34.16 -3.71
N SER A 224 0.89 -34.39 -3.33
CA SER A 224 1.26 -34.86 -1.98
C SER A 224 1.50 -33.72 -0.98
N THR A 225 1.66 -32.49 -1.46
CA THR A 225 1.68 -31.27 -0.62
C THR A 225 0.31 -31.04 0.05
N ARG A 226 -0.73 -31.78 -0.37
CA ARG A 226 -2.12 -31.75 0.13
C ARG A 226 -2.46 -32.66 1.32
N LYS A 227 -1.49 -33.19 2.07
CA LYS A 227 -1.76 -33.92 3.33
C LYS A 227 -1.38 -33.20 4.63
N ASN A 228 -0.81 -32.00 4.54
CA ASN A 228 -0.71 -31.11 5.70
C ASN A 228 -1.92 -30.19 5.74
N ASP A 229 -2.99 -30.75 6.27
CA ASP A 229 -4.06 -30.06 6.98
C ASP A 229 -4.61 -28.75 6.36
N THR A 230 -5.59 -28.91 5.47
CA THR A 230 -6.44 -27.81 4.96
C THR A 230 -7.40 -27.25 6.02
N THR A 231 -7.35 -27.73 7.27
CA THR A 231 -7.96 -27.04 8.43
C THR A 231 -6.96 -26.14 9.17
N GLN A 232 -5.66 -26.16 8.81
CA GLN A 232 -4.61 -25.50 9.61
C GLN A 232 -3.60 -24.61 8.84
N SER A 233 -3.88 -24.23 7.59
CA SER A 233 -3.13 -23.18 6.87
C SER A 233 -3.94 -21.87 6.82
N SER A 234 -4.21 -21.29 7.98
CA SER A 234 -4.86 -19.98 8.11
C SER A 234 -3.83 -18.85 8.09
N TRP A 235 -3.61 -18.26 6.92
CA TRP A 235 -3.01 -16.93 6.82
C TRP A 235 -4.14 -15.91 7.06
N GLY A 236 -4.31 -15.48 8.31
CA GLY A 236 -5.41 -14.60 8.72
C GLY A 236 -6.76 -15.30 8.90
N SER A 237 -7.72 -14.59 9.52
CA SER A 237 -8.98 -15.12 10.08
C SER A 237 -10.06 -15.54 9.06
N GLY A 238 -9.66 -15.88 7.85
CA GLY A 238 -10.57 -16.37 6.80
C GLY A 238 -9.74 -17.20 5.85
N GLY A 239 -9.80 -18.53 6.03
CA GLY A 239 -9.02 -19.51 5.27
C GLY A 239 -8.93 -19.14 3.80
N PHE A 240 -7.72 -18.79 3.37
CA PHE A 240 -7.43 -18.35 2.02
C PHE A 240 -6.39 -19.27 1.40
N LEU A 241 -6.72 -19.84 0.25
CA LEU A 241 -5.81 -20.66 -0.54
C LEU A 241 -4.80 -19.73 -1.20
N LEU A 242 -3.51 -19.88 -0.89
CA LEU A 242 -2.39 -19.11 -1.46
C LEU A 242 -2.31 -19.15 -3.01
N PHE A 243 -3.08 -20.03 -3.66
CA PHE A 243 -3.01 -20.28 -5.10
C PHE A 243 -4.41 -20.49 -5.68
N PHE A 244 -4.93 -19.46 -6.34
CA PHE A 244 -6.07 -19.54 -7.26
C PHE A 244 -5.60 -19.05 -8.64
N ILE A 245 -6.10 -19.65 -9.72
CA ILE A 245 -5.85 -19.16 -11.08
C ILE A 245 -7.01 -18.25 -11.48
N CYS A 246 -6.71 -16.99 -11.78
CA CYS A 246 -7.67 -16.01 -12.28
C CYS A 246 -7.30 -15.56 -13.70
N LEU A 247 -8.31 -15.53 -14.58
CA LEU A 247 -8.22 -14.96 -15.94
C LEU A 247 -8.79 -13.55 -15.95
N GLY A 248 -8.00 -12.54 -16.31
CA GLY A 248 -8.48 -11.17 -16.50
C GLY A 248 -7.58 -10.11 -15.84
N ALA A 249 -7.62 -8.89 -16.38
CA ALA A 249 -6.92 -7.73 -15.85
C ALA A 249 -7.84 -6.93 -14.92
N GLY A 250 -7.54 -6.92 -13.62
CA GLY A 250 -8.20 -6.07 -12.61
C GLY A 250 -9.62 -6.51 -12.22
N GLY A 251 -9.80 -6.98 -10.99
CA GLY A 251 -11.07 -7.03 -10.25
C GLY A 251 -12.21 -7.93 -10.74
N ASN A 252 -12.37 -8.15 -12.04
CA ASN A 252 -13.47 -8.88 -12.69
C ASN A 252 -12.97 -10.10 -13.49
N GLY A 253 -11.98 -10.81 -12.95
CA GLY A 253 -11.42 -11.99 -13.60
C GLY A 253 -12.28 -13.24 -13.43
N LYS A 254 -12.41 -14.06 -14.48
CA LYS A 254 -13.02 -15.39 -14.39
C LYS A 254 -12.04 -16.34 -13.72
N ARG A 255 -12.41 -16.93 -12.58
CA ARG A 255 -11.61 -17.97 -11.91
C ARG A 255 -11.60 -19.25 -12.76
N ILE A 256 -10.43 -19.86 -12.92
CA ILE A 256 -10.30 -21.23 -13.42
C ILE A 256 -10.18 -22.15 -12.21
N ASP A 257 -11.01 -23.17 -12.16
CA ASP A 257 -10.85 -24.27 -11.22
C ASP A 257 -9.80 -25.24 -11.74
N VAL A 258 -8.80 -25.54 -10.91
CA VAL A 258 -7.73 -26.48 -11.19
C VAL A 258 -7.87 -27.65 -10.23
N ASP A 259 -7.84 -28.88 -10.77
CA ASP A 259 -7.82 -30.06 -9.92
C ASP A 259 -6.43 -30.27 -9.31
N THR A 260 -6.21 -29.69 -8.14
CA THR A 260 -4.95 -29.87 -7.41
C THR A 260 -4.85 -31.17 -6.60
N SER A 261 -5.83 -32.09 -6.75
CA SER A 261 -5.82 -33.45 -6.16
C SER A 261 -5.24 -34.49 -7.09
N SER A 262 -5.23 -34.22 -8.39
CA SER A 262 -4.67 -35.11 -9.40
C SER A 262 -3.20 -35.41 -9.11
N ALA A 263 -2.79 -36.67 -9.23
CA ALA A 263 -1.40 -37.07 -9.05
C ALA A 263 -0.44 -36.31 -10.00
N ASP A 264 -0.95 -35.86 -11.14
CA ASP A 264 -0.22 -35.11 -12.17
C ASP A 264 -0.08 -33.61 -11.85
N PHE A 265 -0.78 -33.12 -10.82
CA PHE A 265 -0.66 -31.73 -10.40
C PHE A 265 0.72 -31.45 -9.82
N SER A 266 1.40 -30.47 -10.39
CA SER A 266 2.64 -29.90 -9.88
C SER A 266 2.70 -28.43 -10.22
N MET A 267 3.15 -27.59 -9.30
CA MET A 267 3.40 -26.17 -9.54
C MET A 267 4.68 -25.77 -8.84
N THR A 268 5.60 -25.17 -9.60
CA THR A 268 6.83 -24.58 -9.07
C THR A 268 6.82 -23.09 -9.36
N PHE A 269 6.98 -22.32 -8.30
CA PHE A 269 7.30 -20.91 -8.35
C PHE A 269 8.81 -20.75 -8.17
N ASP A 270 9.44 -19.97 -9.02
CA ASP A 270 10.85 -19.61 -8.95
C ASP A 270 10.99 -18.09 -9.09
N ALA A 271 11.86 -17.47 -8.30
CA ALA A 271 12.31 -16.10 -8.55
C ALA A 271 13.83 -16.01 -8.35
N PRO A 272 14.58 -15.42 -9.30
CA PRO A 272 16.02 -15.23 -9.16
C PRO A 272 16.40 -14.41 -7.93
N ALA A 273 15.55 -13.47 -7.51
CA ALA A 273 15.70 -12.76 -6.25
C ALA A 273 14.37 -12.47 -5.58
N PHE A 274 14.37 -12.58 -4.26
CA PHE A 274 13.28 -12.29 -3.35
C PHE A 274 13.82 -11.51 -2.15
N THR A 275 13.07 -10.52 -1.67
CA THR A 275 13.41 -9.81 -0.44
C THR A 275 12.18 -9.26 0.27
N GLY A 276 12.31 -9.03 1.58
CA GLY A 276 11.38 -8.23 2.36
C GLY A 276 11.94 -6.83 2.53
N ILE A 277 11.18 -5.82 2.11
CA ILE A 277 11.50 -4.41 2.35
C ILE A 277 10.74 -3.96 3.59
N ARG A 278 11.49 -3.70 4.66
CA ARG A 278 10.94 -3.18 5.91
C ARG A 278 10.54 -1.73 5.72
N ILE A 279 9.33 -1.40 6.14
CA ILE A 279 8.71 -0.09 6.08
C ILE A 279 8.60 0.44 7.50
N THR A 280 9.21 1.58 7.76
CA THR A 280 9.19 2.22 9.08
C THR A 280 8.93 3.71 8.94
N PRO A 281 8.03 4.29 9.74
CA PRO A 281 7.88 5.74 9.74
C PRO A 281 9.14 6.37 10.35
N GLY A 282 9.48 7.57 9.89
CA GLY A 282 10.55 8.36 10.47
C GLY A 282 10.20 8.97 11.84
N PRO A 283 11.04 9.88 12.35
CA PRO A 283 10.89 10.46 13.69
C PRO A 283 9.63 11.32 13.89
N TRP A 284 8.81 11.54 12.85
CA TRP A 284 7.53 12.26 12.96
C TRP A 284 6.42 11.43 13.62
N PHE A 285 6.62 10.11 13.75
CA PHE A 285 5.62 9.17 14.25
C PHE A 285 6.02 8.62 15.62
N ASN A 286 5.19 8.86 16.63
CA ASN A 286 5.43 8.41 17.98
C ASN A 286 4.45 7.31 18.37
N ARG A 287 4.91 6.05 18.32
CA ARG A 287 4.08 4.89 18.63
C ARG A 287 3.62 4.84 20.08
N SER A 288 4.38 5.42 21.03
CA SER A 288 4.00 5.37 22.45
C SER A 288 2.72 6.16 22.73
N VAL A 289 2.48 7.23 21.96
CA VAL A 289 1.24 8.02 22.04
C VAL A 289 0.04 7.16 21.66
N LEU A 290 0.13 6.32 20.62
CA LEU A 290 -0.95 5.41 20.26
C LEU A 290 -1.27 4.43 21.39
N THR A 291 -0.24 3.81 21.98
CA THR A 291 -0.45 2.83 23.06
C THR A 291 -0.97 3.46 24.34
N GLN A 292 -0.50 4.67 24.67
CA GLN A 292 -0.87 5.37 25.90
C GLN A 292 -2.32 5.86 25.86
N TYR A 293 -2.79 6.34 24.71
CA TYR A 293 -4.12 6.96 24.55
C TYR A 293 -5.09 6.11 23.74
N ARG A 294 -4.84 4.80 23.59
CA ARG A 294 -5.66 3.95 22.73
C ARG A 294 -7.15 3.97 23.05
N ASN A 295 -7.47 4.19 24.34
CA ASN A 295 -8.82 4.22 24.87
C ASN A 295 -9.28 5.65 25.24
N GLY A 296 -8.57 6.67 24.76
CA GLY A 296 -8.81 8.07 25.11
C GLY A 296 -8.10 8.52 26.40
N PRO A 297 -8.59 9.60 27.07
CA PRO A 297 -9.87 10.28 26.81
C PRO A 297 -9.88 10.98 25.45
N PHE A 298 -11.03 10.98 24.77
CA PHE A 298 -11.23 11.68 23.50
C PHE A 298 -12.21 12.84 23.65
N ILE A 299 -11.98 13.91 22.89
CA ILE A 299 -12.82 15.11 22.87
C ILE A 299 -14.24 14.68 22.48
N SER A 300 -15.21 14.98 23.35
CA SER A 300 -16.60 14.50 23.22
C SER A 300 -17.28 14.94 21.93
N THR A 301 -16.93 16.11 21.40
CA THR A 301 -17.44 16.65 20.13
C THR A 301 -16.74 16.10 18.90
N SER A 302 -15.56 15.48 19.04
CA SER A 302 -14.84 14.89 17.91
C SER A 302 -15.60 13.69 17.31
N PRO A 303 -15.28 13.28 16.07
CA PRO A 303 -15.81 12.04 15.48
C PRO A 303 -15.48 10.77 16.28
N TYR A 304 -14.53 10.86 17.22
CA TYR A 304 -13.99 9.74 18.00
C TYR A 304 -14.30 9.84 19.50
N GLY A 305 -15.22 10.72 19.89
CA GLY A 305 -15.72 10.82 21.27
C GLY A 305 -16.39 9.52 21.76
N ASN A 306 -16.73 9.47 23.05
CA ASN A 306 -17.29 8.27 23.67
C ASN A 306 -18.53 7.73 22.91
N GLY A 307 -18.49 6.44 22.52
CA GLY A 307 -19.54 5.77 21.75
C GLY A 307 -19.59 6.10 20.24
N LYS A 308 -18.57 6.76 19.69
CA LYS A 308 -18.47 7.13 18.26
C LYS A 308 -17.46 6.25 17.49
N ALA A 309 -16.91 6.77 16.39
CA ALA A 309 -16.01 6.05 15.50
C ALA A 309 -14.74 5.60 16.25
N SER A 310 -14.20 4.45 15.84
CA SER A 310 -13.00 3.85 16.40
C SER A 310 -11.78 4.14 15.52
N PHE A 311 -10.60 4.16 16.12
CA PHE A 311 -9.34 4.26 15.37
C PHE A 311 -8.80 2.88 15.00
N PHE A 312 -8.76 1.93 15.93
CA PHE A 312 -7.88 0.77 15.81
C PHE A 312 -8.58 -0.56 15.53
N ASP A 313 -9.91 -0.63 15.64
CA ASP A 313 -10.63 -1.86 15.35
C ASP A 313 -10.73 -2.17 13.84
N SER A 314 -11.37 -3.29 13.50
CA SER A 314 -11.50 -3.75 12.10
C SER A 314 -12.19 -2.75 11.15
N GLN A 315 -12.97 -1.80 11.69
CA GLN A 315 -13.66 -0.74 10.96
C GLN A 315 -13.04 0.64 11.20
N GLY A 316 -11.98 0.69 12.00
CA GLY A 316 -11.35 1.93 12.42
C GLY A 316 -10.52 2.59 11.33
N SER A 317 -10.44 3.92 11.38
CA SER A 317 -9.75 4.71 10.35
C SER A 317 -8.23 4.50 10.37
N PHE A 318 -7.66 4.04 11.49
CA PHE A 318 -6.24 3.82 11.68
C PHE A 318 -5.89 2.41 12.16
N SER A 319 -6.42 1.38 11.51
CA SER A 319 -6.36 0.03 12.07
C SER A 319 -5.11 -0.78 11.68
N LEU A 320 -4.51 -0.48 10.53
CA LEU A 320 -3.34 -1.19 10.00
C LEU A 320 -2.26 -0.22 9.50
N MET A 321 -1.00 -0.61 9.66
CA MET A 321 0.17 0.09 9.08
C MET A 321 1.10 -0.93 8.42
N LYS A 322 1.53 -0.67 7.18
CA LYS A 322 2.46 -1.55 6.48
C LYS A 322 3.80 -1.61 7.20
N GLU A 323 4.29 -2.82 7.43
CA GLU A 323 5.55 -3.06 8.15
C GLU A 323 6.61 -3.71 7.26
N THR A 324 6.23 -4.65 6.39
CA THR A 324 7.16 -5.26 5.43
C THR A 324 6.43 -5.60 4.15
N VAL A 325 6.99 -5.21 3.01
CA VAL A 325 6.51 -5.64 1.70
C VAL A 325 7.46 -6.68 1.12
N TYR A 326 6.94 -7.85 0.78
CA TYR A 326 7.69 -8.93 0.16
C TYR A 326 7.59 -8.82 -1.36
N VAL A 327 8.74 -8.82 -2.02
CA VAL A 327 8.81 -8.65 -3.47
C VAL A 327 9.65 -9.76 -4.12
N ALA A 328 9.25 -10.16 -5.33
CA ALA A 328 10.01 -11.07 -6.19
C ALA A 328 10.35 -10.40 -7.52
N TYR A 329 11.62 -10.48 -7.91
CA TYR A 329 12.08 -9.98 -9.20
C TYR A 329 11.93 -11.07 -10.26
N GLN A 330 11.23 -10.75 -11.36
CA GLN A 330 11.11 -11.62 -12.54
C GLN A 330 10.74 -13.09 -12.21
N PRO A 331 9.63 -13.32 -11.51
CA PRO A 331 9.20 -14.66 -11.16
C PRO A 331 8.91 -15.52 -12.40
N THR A 332 9.09 -16.83 -12.25
CA THR A 332 8.72 -17.88 -13.18
C THR A 332 7.77 -18.85 -12.48
N ILE A 333 6.68 -19.23 -13.13
CA ILE A 333 5.80 -20.31 -12.68
C ILE A 333 5.82 -21.42 -13.72
N ARG A 334 6.07 -22.65 -13.26
CA ARG A 334 5.91 -23.88 -14.04
C ARG A 334 4.78 -24.68 -13.45
N ALA A 335 3.78 -25.03 -14.23
CA ALA A 335 2.60 -25.72 -13.74
C ALA A 335 2.20 -26.89 -14.65
N ARG A 336 2.02 -28.06 -14.05
CA ARG A 336 1.31 -29.21 -14.62
C ARG A 336 -0.08 -29.24 -14.00
N ILE A 337 -1.08 -29.06 -14.84
CA ILE A 337 -2.48 -28.90 -14.48
C ILE A 337 -3.34 -29.72 -15.42
N ASP A 338 -4.61 -29.89 -15.09
CA ASP A 338 -5.53 -30.60 -15.97
C ASP A 338 -5.70 -29.92 -17.34
N LYS A 339 -6.05 -30.71 -18.34
CA LYS A 339 -6.14 -30.28 -19.74
C LYS A 339 -7.14 -29.13 -19.95
N SER A 340 -8.23 -29.09 -19.18
CA SER A 340 -9.25 -28.05 -19.29
C SER A 340 -8.71 -26.70 -18.82
N ALA A 341 -8.07 -26.67 -17.65
CA ALA A 341 -7.42 -25.48 -17.14
C ALA A 341 -6.31 -24.99 -18.08
N HIS A 342 -5.52 -25.92 -18.63
CA HIS A 342 -4.47 -25.61 -19.59
C HIS A 342 -5.02 -24.89 -20.83
N GLN A 343 -6.07 -25.44 -21.46
CA GLN A 343 -6.70 -24.85 -22.65
C GLN A 343 -7.26 -23.45 -22.35
N GLN A 344 -7.93 -23.27 -21.22
CA GLN A 344 -8.49 -21.97 -20.82
C GLN A 344 -7.39 -20.91 -20.60
N MET A 345 -6.26 -21.28 -19.99
CA MET A 345 -5.12 -20.38 -19.82
C MET A 345 -4.48 -19.99 -21.15
N GLN A 346 -4.27 -20.96 -22.04
CA GLN A 346 -3.70 -20.72 -23.37
C GLN A 346 -4.61 -19.81 -24.23
N GLU A 347 -5.92 -20.05 -24.23
CA GLU A 347 -6.88 -19.18 -24.91
C GLU A 347 -6.88 -17.76 -24.35
N SER A 348 -6.84 -17.61 -23.03
CA SER A 348 -6.79 -16.30 -22.37
C SER A 348 -5.52 -15.53 -22.75
N TRP A 349 -4.37 -16.20 -22.72
CA TRP A 349 -3.10 -15.62 -23.16
C TRP A 349 -3.14 -15.19 -24.63
N ASN A 350 -3.64 -16.05 -25.52
CA ASN A 350 -3.74 -15.76 -26.96
C ASN A 350 -4.69 -14.58 -27.26
N ARG A 351 -5.69 -14.34 -26.39
CA ARG A 351 -6.56 -13.14 -26.44
C ARG A 351 -5.93 -11.88 -25.84
N GLY A 352 -4.66 -11.94 -25.39
CA GLY A 352 -3.96 -10.81 -24.75
C GLY A 352 -4.46 -10.50 -23.33
N SER A 353 -5.21 -11.42 -22.71
CA SER A 353 -5.71 -11.23 -21.34
C SER A 353 -4.61 -11.51 -20.31
N GLY A 354 -4.64 -10.79 -19.20
CA GLY A 354 -3.75 -11.06 -18.06
C GLY A 354 -4.11 -12.39 -17.37
N LEU A 355 -3.08 -13.10 -16.95
CA LEU A 355 -3.16 -14.31 -16.13
C LEU A 355 -2.65 -13.99 -14.72
N SER A 356 -3.33 -14.47 -13.69
CA SER A 356 -2.83 -14.40 -12.32
C SER A 356 -2.88 -15.75 -11.64
N ILE A 357 -1.81 -16.11 -10.93
CA ILE A 357 -1.68 -17.33 -10.13
C ILE A 357 -1.26 -16.91 -8.73
N GLY A 358 -2.19 -16.93 -7.79
CA GLY A 358 -1.98 -16.34 -6.46
C GLY A 358 -1.57 -14.86 -6.58
N PRO A 359 -0.45 -14.43 -5.96
CA PRO A 359 0.00 -13.04 -6.04
C PRO A 359 0.77 -12.70 -7.31
N PHE A 360 1.02 -13.67 -8.19
CA PHE A 360 1.81 -13.45 -9.38
C PHE A 360 0.91 -13.17 -10.57
N SER A 361 1.30 -12.19 -11.38
CA SER A 361 0.60 -11.81 -12.60
C SER A 361 1.50 -11.85 -13.81
N PHE A 362 0.93 -12.21 -14.95
CA PHE A 362 1.62 -12.32 -16.23
C PHE A 362 0.70 -11.82 -17.35
N GLY A 363 1.24 -11.05 -18.29
CA GLY A 363 0.49 -10.53 -19.42
C GLY A 363 -0.58 -9.50 -19.01
N GLY A 364 -1.46 -9.18 -19.94
CA GLY A 364 -2.43 -8.10 -19.77
C GLY A 364 -1.81 -6.72 -20.04
N GLN A 365 -2.59 -5.85 -20.66
CA GLN A 365 -2.15 -4.52 -21.06
C GLN A 365 -2.07 -3.59 -19.84
N SER A 366 -0.97 -3.64 -19.09
CA SER A 366 -0.65 -2.57 -18.14
C SER A 366 -0.47 -1.28 -18.93
N SER A 367 -1.00 -0.17 -18.42
CA SER A 367 -1.12 1.15 -19.08
C SER A 367 0.20 1.85 -19.45
N THR A 368 1.33 1.13 -19.49
CA THR A 368 2.63 1.62 -19.94
C THR A 368 3.35 0.59 -20.83
N GLY A 369 3.11 0.64 -22.13
CA GLY A 369 4.00 0.04 -23.14
C GLY A 369 3.68 -1.41 -23.54
N SER A 370 3.67 -1.62 -24.86
CA SER A 370 3.35 -2.83 -25.61
C SER A 370 4.16 -4.09 -25.25
N THR A 371 3.48 -5.25 -25.33
CA THR A 371 3.95 -6.59 -25.76
C THR A 371 5.45 -6.90 -25.56
N ASN A 372 5.75 -7.78 -24.59
CA ASN A 372 7.00 -8.55 -24.33
C ASN A 372 7.46 -8.55 -22.85
N ARG A 373 6.64 -8.03 -21.92
CA ARG A 373 6.97 -8.05 -20.49
C ARG A 373 6.93 -9.44 -19.86
N ASP A 374 6.19 -10.39 -20.41
CA ASP A 374 6.09 -11.74 -19.87
C ASP A 374 6.00 -12.75 -21.04
N THR A 375 6.34 -14.01 -20.81
CA THR A 375 6.19 -15.10 -21.80
C THR A 375 5.35 -16.24 -21.24
N PHE A 376 4.55 -16.84 -22.13
CA PHE A 376 3.80 -18.06 -21.89
C PHE A 376 4.32 -19.11 -22.86
N GLU A 377 4.96 -20.14 -22.32
CA GLU A 377 5.35 -21.32 -23.05
C GLU A 377 4.43 -22.46 -22.62
N SER A 378 3.90 -23.20 -23.59
CA SER A 378 3.03 -24.32 -23.35
C SER A 378 3.54 -25.54 -24.11
N SER A 379 3.73 -26.62 -23.36
CA SER A 379 3.88 -27.97 -23.88
C SER A 379 2.61 -28.76 -23.60
N LYS A 380 2.54 -30.03 -24.03
CA LYS A 380 1.33 -30.85 -23.90
C LYS A 380 0.82 -30.97 -22.45
N ASP A 381 1.74 -30.96 -21.46
CA ASP A 381 1.43 -31.27 -20.05
C ASP A 381 1.98 -30.22 -19.06
N GLU A 382 2.64 -29.15 -19.53
CA GLU A 382 3.28 -28.14 -18.67
C GLU A 382 3.16 -26.74 -19.28
N ILE A 383 2.75 -25.78 -18.45
CA ILE A 383 2.74 -24.34 -18.73
C ILE A 383 3.92 -23.71 -18.00
N THR A 384 4.66 -22.85 -18.70
CA THR A 384 5.69 -21.99 -18.11
C THR A 384 5.34 -20.52 -18.36
N LEU A 385 5.19 -19.77 -17.28
CA LEU A 385 4.97 -18.33 -17.24
C LEU A 385 6.23 -17.66 -16.73
N VAL A 386 6.84 -16.76 -17.50
CA VAL A 386 8.05 -16.03 -17.09
C VAL A 386 7.77 -14.55 -17.11
N SER A 387 8.05 -13.87 -16.00
CA SER A 387 8.03 -12.41 -15.99
C SER A 387 9.38 -11.83 -16.37
N LYS A 388 9.37 -10.92 -17.33
CA LYS A 388 10.51 -10.09 -17.77
C LYS A 388 10.36 -8.64 -17.32
N SER A 389 9.37 -8.34 -16.48
CA SER A 389 9.15 -7.01 -15.93
C SER A 389 10.42 -6.49 -15.23
N PRO A 390 10.83 -5.22 -15.47
CA PRO A 390 11.90 -4.60 -14.71
C PRO A 390 11.46 -4.22 -13.29
N ASP A 391 10.15 -4.18 -13.02
CA ASP A 391 9.57 -3.90 -11.73
C ASP A 391 9.27 -5.23 -11.00
N PRO A 392 9.79 -5.43 -9.76
CA PRO A 392 9.44 -6.58 -8.93
C PRO A 392 7.94 -6.70 -8.69
N GLN A 393 7.42 -7.91 -8.58
CA GLN A 393 6.03 -8.15 -8.18
C GLN A 393 5.92 -8.19 -6.65
N ILE A 394 4.87 -7.56 -6.10
CA ILE A 394 4.55 -7.64 -4.68
C ILE A 394 3.86 -8.97 -4.42
N ILE A 395 4.39 -9.74 -3.48
CA ILE A 395 3.84 -11.06 -3.09
C ILE A 395 2.87 -10.88 -1.93
N ALA A 396 3.31 -10.17 -0.90
CA ALA A 396 2.58 -10.00 0.33
C ALA A 396 3.04 -8.73 1.06
N VAL A 397 2.20 -8.26 1.97
CA VAL A 397 2.51 -7.19 2.90
C VAL A 397 2.19 -7.67 4.31
N GLN A 398 3.20 -7.69 5.16
CA GLN A 398 3.01 -7.79 6.60
C GLN A 398 2.63 -6.41 7.13
N ASN A 399 1.52 -6.35 7.87
CA ASN A 399 1.06 -5.13 8.52
C ASN A 399 1.19 -5.27 10.04
N SER A 400 1.58 -4.18 10.69
CA SER A 400 1.35 -4.02 12.12
C SER A 400 -0.12 -3.67 12.33
N ILE A 401 -0.75 -4.40 13.25
CA ILE A 401 -2.06 -4.04 13.80
C ILE A 401 -1.84 -2.92 14.81
N MET A 402 -2.66 -1.87 14.71
CA MET A 402 -2.58 -0.74 15.64
C MET A 402 -3.22 -1.10 17.01
N PRO A 403 -2.86 -0.38 18.10
CA PRO A 403 -3.02 -0.85 19.50
C PRO A 403 -4.41 -1.07 20.07
#